data_AF-A0A7X7IQB7-F1
#
_entry.id   AF-A0A7X7IQB7-F1
#
_cell.length_a   1.000
_cell.length_b   1.000
_cell.length_c   1.000
_cell.angle_alpha   90.00
_cell.angle_beta   90.00
_cell.angle_gamma   90.00
#
_symmetry.space_group_name_H-M   'P 1'
#
loop_
_entity.id
_entity.type
_entity.pdbx_description
1 polymer ?
#
loop_
_entity_poly.entity_id
_entity_poly.type
_entity_poly.pdbx_seq_one_letter_code
_entity_poly.pdbx_strand_id
1 'polypeptide(L)'
;MLKWHPDRCHGDSENQTIANKRAAAINAAFERLSRLLAIGPVSRYEPSSNADPVSRPSPTRQKRPARTRKTFAPSIDNLDVDEVFVESSHIVSIGYSQSTETLYIRFTNNSVYAYLDVPEDVFVDFLAAESHGRFAHRHIYRQYVSVCC
;
A
#
# COMPACT_ATOMS: atom_id res chain seq x y z
N MET A 1 4.28 13.24 11.73
CA MET A 1 5.24 13.71 12.76
C MET A 1 6.29 12.64 12.99
N LEU A 2 7.35 12.59 12.17
CA LEU A 2 8.52 11.75 12.46
C LEU A 2 9.46 12.57 13.35
N LYS A 3 9.32 12.42 14.67
CA LYS A 3 9.99 13.29 15.66
C LYS A 3 11.32 12.74 16.17
N TRP A 4 11.88 11.71 15.54
CA TRP A 4 13.08 11.07 16.07
C TRP A 4 14.05 10.67 14.95
N HIS A 5 15.25 11.26 14.97
CA HIS A 5 16.39 10.94 14.12
C HIS A 5 17.64 10.88 15.02
N PRO A 6 18.48 9.84 14.94
CA PRO A 6 19.61 9.64 15.85
C PRO A 6 20.59 10.82 15.87
N ASP A 7 20.76 11.53 14.74
CA ASP A 7 21.67 12.67 14.61
C ASP A 7 21.10 14.00 15.12
N ARG A 8 19.80 14.07 15.47
CA ARG A 8 19.16 15.31 15.95
C ARG A 8 18.94 15.33 17.47
N CYS A 9 19.12 14.19 18.13
CA CYS A 9 18.84 14.00 19.56
C CYS A 9 20.10 13.45 20.26
N HIS A 10 21.18 14.23 20.26
CA HIS A 10 22.38 13.90 21.03
C HIS A 10 22.18 14.30 22.50
N GLY A 11 22.17 13.32 23.42
CA GLY A 11 22.05 13.55 24.87
C GLY A 11 20.91 12.80 25.56
N ASP A 12 19.86 12.40 24.82
CA ASP A 12 18.72 11.67 25.38
C ASP A 12 18.99 10.16 25.43
N SER A 13 19.84 9.73 26.36
CA SER A 13 20.22 8.32 26.56
C SER A 13 19.00 7.40 26.75
N GLU A 14 17.95 7.87 27.41
CA GLU A 14 16.73 7.09 27.64
C GLU A 14 15.96 6.86 26.32
N ASN A 15 15.79 7.89 25.49
CA ASN A 15 15.12 7.74 24.20
C ASN A 15 15.93 6.85 23.25
N GLN A 16 17.26 6.97 23.27
CA GLN A 16 18.14 6.11 22.48
C GLN A 16 18.05 4.64 22.91
N THR A 17 18.02 4.36 24.22
CA THR A 17 17.87 2.98 24.71
C THR A 17 16.49 2.39 24.38
N ILE A 18 15.42 3.18 24.46
CA ILE A 18 14.07 2.75 24.07
C ILE A 18 14.01 2.44 22.56
N ALA A 19 14.59 3.31 21.72
CA ALA A 19 14.65 3.10 20.27
C ALA A 19 15.46 1.84 19.92
N ASN A 20 16.64 1.66 20.54
CA ASN A 20 17.48 0.49 20.35
C ASN A 20 16.77 -0.81 20.78
N LYS A 21 16.04 -0.78 21.90
CA LYS A 21 15.27 -1.93 22.39
C LYS A 21 14.14 -2.31 21.44
N ARG A 22 13.44 -1.33 20.88
CA ARG A 22 12.39 -1.55 19.87
C ARG A 22 12.98 -2.12 18.58
N ALA A 23 14.07 -1.57 18.09
CA ALA A 23 14.77 -2.06 16.90
C ALA A 23 15.25 -3.51 17.09
N ALA A 24 15.81 -3.84 18.26
CA ALA A 24 16.23 -5.21 18.60
C ALA A 24 15.06 -6.20 18.58
N ALA A 25 13.90 -5.83 19.10
CA ALA A 25 12.71 -6.69 19.07
C ALA A 25 12.20 -6.95 17.64
N ILE A 26 12.24 -5.92 16.77
CA ILE A 26 11.87 -6.04 15.36
C ILE A 26 12.83 -6.99 14.63
N ASN A 27 14.14 -6.81 14.83
CA ASN A 27 15.16 -7.65 14.21
C ASN A 27 15.04 -9.11 14.67
N ALA A 28 14.79 -9.36 15.96
CA ALA A 28 14.56 -10.70 16.49
C ALA A 28 13.30 -11.36 15.92
N ALA A 29 12.22 -10.60 15.72
CA ALA A 29 11.01 -11.10 15.09
C ALA A 29 11.26 -11.47 13.61
N PHE A 30 12.03 -10.64 12.88
CA PHE A 30 12.42 -10.91 11.51
C PHE A 30 13.27 -12.19 11.40
N GLU A 31 14.28 -12.37 12.24
CA GLU A 31 15.11 -13.58 12.26
C GLU A 31 14.27 -14.85 12.54
N ARG A 32 13.29 -14.76 13.44
CA ARG A 32 12.41 -15.89 13.76
C ARG A 32 11.52 -16.27 12.58
N LEU A 33 10.98 -15.29 11.87
CA LEU A 33 10.20 -15.51 10.64
C LEU A 33 11.08 -16.05 9.51
N SER A 34 12.27 -15.47 9.32
CA SER A 34 13.23 -15.94 8.32
C SER A 34 13.66 -17.38 8.57
N ARG A 35 13.85 -17.78 9.84
CA ARG A 35 14.19 -19.17 10.21
C ARG A 35 13.03 -20.13 9.93
N LEU A 36 11.79 -19.70 10.17
CA LEU A 36 10.60 -20.51 9.86
C LEU A 36 10.38 -20.67 8.35
N LEU A 37 10.75 -19.68 7.55
CA LEU A 37 10.62 -19.71 6.09
C LEU A 37 11.81 -20.40 5.40
N ALA A 38 12.98 -20.42 6.05
CA ALA A 38 14.18 -21.13 5.59
C ALA A 38 14.07 -22.65 5.78
N ILE A 39 13.25 -23.09 6.74
CA ILE A 39 12.68 -24.44 6.72
C ILE A 39 11.68 -24.40 5.56
N GLY A 40 12.04 -24.97 4.41
CA GLY A 40 11.18 -24.99 3.22
C GLY A 40 9.76 -25.50 3.51
N PRO A 41 8.83 -25.44 2.54
CA PRO A 41 7.42 -25.70 2.79
C PRO A 41 7.25 -27.02 3.55
N VAL A 42 6.67 -26.93 4.75
CA VAL A 42 6.33 -28.09 5.58
C VAL A 42 5.60 -29.07 4.67
N SER A 43 6.14 -30.28 4.52
CA SER A 43 5.53 -31.37 3.78
C SER A 43 4.04 -31.41 4.15
N ARG A 44 3.16 -31.38 3.14
CA ARG A 44 1.76 -31.73 3.34
C ARG A 44 1.74 -33.00 4.19
N TYR A 45 0.94 -32.97 5.25
CA TYR A 45 0.75 -34.11 6.13
C TYR A 45 0.26 -35.29 5.28
N GLU A 46 1.12 -36.27 5.04
CA GLU A 46 0.73 -37.55 4.47
C GLU A 46 0.09 -38.36 5.60
N PRO A 47 -1.21 -38.70 5.51
CA PRO A 47 -1.86 -39.45 6.57
C PRO A 47 -1.30 -40.88 6.60
N SER A 48 -0.58 -41.19 7.67
CA SER A 48 -0.21 -42.55 8.03
C SER A 48 -1.48 -43.39 8.15
N SER A 49 -1.69 -44.30 7.20
CA SER A 49 -2.66 -45.36 7.29
C SER A 49 -2.34 -46.17 8.55
N ASN A 50 -3.09 -45.95 9.63
CA ASN A 50 -3.43 -46.86 10.73
C ASN A 50 -3.69 -46.04 12.02
N ALA A 51 -4.96 -45.68 12.26
CA ALA A 51 -5.65 -45.64 13.57
C ALA A 51 -6.85 -44.66 13.59
N ASP A 52 -8.04 -45.25 13.61
CA ASP A 52 -9.35 -44.89 14.20
C ASP A 52 -10.05 -43.51 13.96
N PRO A 53 -11.31 -43.52 13.46
CA PRO A 53 -12.08 -42.30 13.22
C PRO A 53 -12.84 -41.87 14.49
N VAL A 54 -12.32 -40.88 15.22
CA VAL A 54 -13.15 -40.17 16.20
C VAL A 54 -13.94 -39.09 15.45
N SER A 55 -15.23 -39.38 15.23
CA SER A 55 -16.24 -38.48 14.68
C SER A 55 -16.37 -37.20 15.52
N ARG A 56 -15.69 -36.12 15.10
CA ARG A 56 -15.98 -34.78 15.60
C ARG A 56 -17.06 -34.17 14.70
N PRO A 57 -18.25 -33.78 15.24
CA PRO A 57 -19.27 -33.16 14.41
C PRO A 57 -18.76 -31.82 13.87
N SER A 58 -18.80 -31.68 12.55
CA SER A 58 -18.45 -30.47 11.83
C SER A 58 -19.32 -29.31 12.31
N PRO A 59 -18.78 -28.15 12.72
CA PRO A 59 -19.61 -26.97 12.89
C PRO A 59 -20.21 -26.63 11.52
N THR A 60 -21.54 -26.57 11.47
CA THR A 60 -22.31 -26.21 10.28
C THR A 60 -21.78 -24.89 9.74
N ARG A 61 -21.12 -24.97 8.58
CA ARG A 61 -20.64 -23.83 7.80
C ARG A 61 -21.86 -23.06 7.31
N GLN A 62 -22.39 -22.17 8.12
CA GLN A 62 -23.32 -21.14 7.65
C GLN A 62 -22.59 -20.37 6.55
N LYS A 63 -23.10 -20.47 5.32
CA LYS A 63 -22.59 -19.73 4.17
C LYS A 63 -22.82 -18.25 4.44
N ARG A 64 -21.81 -17.57 4.99
CA ARG A 64 -21.77 -16.11 4.99
C ARG A 64 -21.84 -15.66 3.53
N PRO A 65 -22.75 -14.74 3.15
CA PRO A 65 -22.77 -14.22 1.80
C PRO A 65 -21.38 -13.65 1.49
N ALA A 66 -20.89 -13.95 0.29
CA ALA A 66 -19.64 -13.40 -0.21
C ALA A 66 -19.80 -11.88 -0.26
N ARG A 67 -19.33 -11.19 0.79
CA ARG A 67 -19.03 -9.77 0.69
C ARG A 67 -17.86 -9.72 -0.27
N THR A 68 -18.12 -9.41 -1.53
CA THR A 68 -17.11 -9.04 -2.52
C THR A 68 -16.23 -8.01 -1.84
N ARG A 69 -15.06 -8.43 -1.36
CA ARG A 69 -14.06 -7.50 -0.91
C ARG A 69 -13.65 -6.81 -2.20
N LYS A 70 -14.08 -5.56 -2.42
CA LYS A 70 -13.32 -4.65 -3.27
C LYS A 70 -11.89 -4.76 -2.74
N THR A 71 -11.03 -5.40 -3.52
CA THR A 71 -9.63 -5.60 -3.19
C THR A 71 -8.98 -4.23 -3.20
N PHE A 72 -9.01 -3.58 -2.04
CA PHE A 72 -8.27 -2.35 -1.78
C PHE A 72 -6.82 -2.75 -1.48
N ALA A 73 -6.14 -3.18 -2.53
CA ALA A 73 -4.71 -3.33 -2.63
C ALA A 73 -4.47 -3.90 -4.02
N PRO A 74 -3.96 -3.12 -4.99
CA PRO A 74 -3.23 -3.74 -6.08
C PRO A 74 -2.07 -4.47 -5.40
N SER A 75 -2.15 -5.79 -5.42
CA SER A 75 -0.99 -6.65 -5.34
C SER A 75 0.08 -6.04 -6.24
N ILE A 76 1.29 -5.92 -5.68
CA ILE A 76 2.56 -5.62 -6.34
C ILE A 76 2.44 -5.96 -7.84
N ASP A 77 2.67 -4.97 -8.71
CA ASP A 77 2.54 -5.00 -10.18
C ASP A 77 1.24 -4.44 -10.79
N ASN A 78 0.77 -3.27 -10.34
CA ASN A 78 0.25 -2.31 -11.34
C ASN A 78 1.48 -1.67 -12.01
N LEU A 79 2.23 -2.46 -12.77
CA LEU A 79 3.50 -2.06 -13.41
C LEU A 79 3.31 -0.93 -14.43
N ASP A 80 2.07 -0.63 -14.79
CA ASP A 80 1.72 0.33 -15.83
C ASP A 80 1.44 1.75 -15.30
N VAL A 81 1.41 1.97 -13.98
CA VAL A 81 1.17 3.30 -13.41
C VAL A 81 2.48 3.92 -12.93
N ASP A 82 2.92 4.97 -13.62
CA ASP A 82 4.06 5.78 -13.20
C ASP A 82 3.62 6.80 -12.15
N GLU A 83 3.96 6.53 -10.89
CA GLU A 83 3.64 7.40 -9.75
C GLU A 83 4.81 8.29 -9.31
N VAL A 84 4.55 9.60 -9.28
CA VAL A 84 5.48 10.66 -8.88
C VAL A 84 4.95 11.39 -7.65
N PHE A 85 5.79 11.54 -6.63
CA PHE A 85 5.49 12.35 -5.44
C PHE A 85 5.80 13.82 -5.71
N VAL A 86 4.90 14.71 -5.29
CA VAL A 86 5.00 16.15 -5.55
C VAL A 86 4.93 16.95 -4.26
N GLU A 87 5.66 18.06 -4.19
CA GLU A 87 5.52 19.02 -3.11
C GLU A 87 4.30 19.92 -3.35
N SER A 88 3.17 19.57 -2.77
CA SER A 88 1.92 20.33 -2.86
C SER A 88 1.18 20.33 -1.53
N SER A 89 0.44 21.40 -1.25
CA SER A 89 -0.34 21.53 -0.01
C SER A 89 -1.55 20.59 0.04
N HIS A 90 -2.04 20.12 -1.12
CA HIS A 90 -3.26 19.34 -1.22
C HIS A 90 -3.07 17.99 -1.92
N ILE A 91 -2.01 17.84 -2.72
CA ILE A 91 -1.72 16.64 -3.51
C ILE A 91 -0.47 15.98 -2.93
N VAL A 92 -0.55 14.67 -2.72
CA VAL A 92 0.55 13.84 -2.21
C VAL A 92 1.35 13.26 -3.36
N SER A 93 0.65 12.71 -4.35
CA SER A 93 1.26 12.07 -5.51
C SER A 93 0.31 12.06 -6.70
N ILE A 94 0.92 11.92 -7.86
CA ILE A 94 0.27 11.87 -9.16
C ILE A 94 0.74 10.59 -9.84
N GLY A 95 -0.19 9.77 -10.32
CA GLY A 95 0.09 8.57 -11.08
C GLY A 95 -0.49 8.66 -12.48
N TYR A 96 0.18 8.11 -13.48
CA TYR A 96 -0.36 8.06 -14.84
C TYR A 96 -0.20 6.65 -15.44
N SER A 97 -1.27 6.13 -16.04
CA SER A 97 -1.24 4.89 -16.81
C SER A 97 -1.38 5.22 -18.29
N GLN A 98 -0.33 4.94 -19.06
CA GLN A 98 -0.34 5.16 -20.51
C GLN A 98 -1.25 4.15 -21.22
N SER A 99 -1.37 2.91 -20.72
CA SER A 99 -2.24 1.90 -21.35
C SER A 99 -3.73 2.21 -21.25
N THR A 100 -4.14 2.98 -20.23
CA THR A 100 -5.54 3.32 -19.97
C THR A 100 -5.82 4.82 -20.03
N GLU A 101 -4.83 5.64 -20.40
CA GLU A 101 -4.89 7.12 -20.40
C GLU A 101 -5.54 7.66 -19.12
N THR A 102 -5.19 7.07 -17.98
CA THR A 102 -5.83 7.35 -16.70
C THR A 102 -4.86 8.06 -15.77
N LEU A 103 -5.27 9.24 -15.31
CA LEU A 103 -4.53 10.06 -14.35
C LEU A 103 -5.07 9.82 -12.94
N TYR A 104 -4.22 9.32 -12.05
CA TYR A 104 -4.50 9.14 -10.64
C TYR A 104 -3.97 10.32 -9.83
N ILE A 105 -4.82 10.89 -8.97
CA ILE A 105 -4.43 11.95 -8.04
C ILE A 105 -4.71 11.49 -6.63
N ARG A 106 -3.66 11.45 -5.79
CA ARG A 106 -3.76 11.17 -4.37
C ARG A 106 -3.71 12.47 -3.59
N PHE A 107 -4.74 12.70 -2.79
CA PHE A 107 -4.86 13.89 -1.96
C PHE A 107 -4.36 13.63 -0.53
N THR A 108 -4.02 14.71 0.18
CA THR A 108 -3.54 14.66 1.58
C THR A 108 -4.57 14.13 2.57
N ASN A 109 -5.85 14.11 2.20
CA ASN A 109 -6.95 13.51 2.96
C ASN A 109 -7.08 11.99 2.73
N ASN A 110 -6.07 11.34 2.13
CA ASN A 110 -6.07 9.92 1.79
C ASN A 110 -7.10 9.49 0.72
N SER A 111 -7.79 10.43 0.06
CA SER A 111 -8.65 10.12 -1.08
C SER A 111 -7.84 10.00 -2.37
N VAL A 112 -8.27 9.09 -3.25
CA VAL A 112 -7.67 8.88 -4.58
C VAL A 112 -8.77 8.99 -5.63
N TYR A 113 -8.51 9.83 -6.62
CA TYR A 113 -9.38 10.01 -7.77
C TYR A 113 -8.64 9.57 -9.03
N ALA A 114 -9.33 8.81 -9.88
CA ALA A 114 -8.89 8.46 -11.21
C ALA A 114 -9.65 9.33 -12.22
N TYR A 115 -8.94 10.06 -13.06
CA TYR A 115 -9.46 10.83 -14.17
C TYR A 115 -9.22 10.04 -15.46
N LEU A 116 -10.29 9.77 -16.20
CA LEU A 116 -10.28 8.94 -17.40
C LEU A 116 -10.03 9.79 -18.65
N ASP A 117 -9.50 9.16 -19.70
CA ASP A 117 -9.26 9.73 -21.03
C ASP A 117 -8.40 11.02 -20.97
N VAL A 118 -7.39 11.03 -20.10
CA VAL A 118 -6.46 12.15 -19.93
C VAL A 118 -5.25 11.92 -20.84
N PRO A 119 -4.97 12.81 -21.81
CA PRO A 119 -3.80 12.70 -22.67
C PRO A 119 -2.49 12.81 -21.90
N GLU A 120 -1.44 12.16 -22.39
CA GLU A 120 -0.10 12.18 -21.80
C GLU A 120 0.49 13.59 -21.71
N ASP A 121 0.23 14.45 -22.71
CA ASP A 121 0.67 15.85 -22.70
C ASP A 121 0.19 16.59 -21.45
N VAL A 122 -1.05 16.33 -21.02
CA VAL A 122 -1.63 16.96 -19.82
C VAL A 122 -0.93 16.47 -18.56
N PHE A 123 -0.52 15.20 -18.51
CA PHE A 123 0.26 14.66 -17.40
C PHE A 123 1.65 15.28 -17.33
N VAL A 124 2.34 15.43 -18.47
CA VAL A 124 3.66 16.08 -18.54
C VAL A 124 3.57 17.54 -18.10
N ASP A 125 2.59 18.29 -18.61
CA ASP A 125 2.34 19.67 -18.19
C ASP A 125 1.96 19.77 -16.71
N PHE A 126 1.24 18.77 -16.19
CA PHE A 126 0.86 18.72 -14.79
C PHE A 126 2.07 18.55 -13.86
N LEU A 127 3.03 17.71 -14.24
CA LEU A 127 4.30 17.54 -13.52
C LEU A 127 5.20 18.78 -13.60
N ALA A 128 5.16 19.52 -14.72
CA ALA A 128 5.95 20.73 -14.90
C ALA A 128 5.34 21.97 -14.22
N ALA A 129 4.10 21.90 -13.74
CA ALA A 129 3.38 23.04 -13.20
C ALA A 129 3.97 23.54 -11.87
N GLU A 130 4.23 24.84 -11.76
CA GLU A 130 4.67 25.49 -10.51
C GLU A 130 3.69 25.27 -9.34
N SER A 131 2.41 25.10 -9.64
CA SER A 131 1.36 24.83 -8.66
C SER A 131 0.40 23.77 -9.18
N HIS A 132 0.68 22.51 -8.81
CA HIS A 132 -0.14 21.35 -9.12
C HIS A 132 -1.65 21.58 -8.81
N GLY A 133 -1.98 22.16 -7.66
CA GLY A 133 -3.38 22.44 -7.32
C GLY A 133 -4.07 23.42 -8.28
N ARG A 134 -3.37 24.49 -8.70
CA ARG A 134 -3.92 25.48 -9.65
C ARG A 134 -4.05 24.88 -11.06
N PHE A 135 -3.09 24.07 -11.47
CA PHE A 135 -3.14 23.36 -12.75
C PHE A 135 -4.35 22.40 -12.78
N ALA A 136 -4.49 21.54 -11.77
CA ALA A 136 -5.56 20.57 -11.70
C ALA A 136 -6.96 21.22 -11.70
N HIS A 137 -7.12 22.36 -11.02
CA HIS A 137 -8.39 23.09 -11.04
C HIS A 137 -8.75 23.65 -12.43
N ARG A 138 -7.76 24.07 -13.23
CA ARG A 138 -8.00 24.66 -14.56
C ARG A 138 -8.15 23.60 -15.65
N HIS A 139 -7.28 22.59 -15.60
CA HIS A 139 -7.09 21.66 -16.70
C HIS A 139 -7.66 20.26 -16.44
N ILE A 140 -7.94 19.89 -15.18
CA ILE A 140 -8.31 18.50 -14.85
C ILE A 140 -9.75 18.39 -14.33
N TYR A 141 -10.07 19.05 -13.21
CA TYR A 141 -11.28 18.78 -12.42
C TYR A 141 -12.61 18.95 -13.16
N ARG A 142 -12.66 19.84 -14.14
CA ARG A 142 -13.88 20.12 -14.92
C ARG A 142 -13.80 19.62 -16.37
N GLN A 143 -12.64 19.10 -16.78
CA GLN A 143 -12.39 18.70 -18.16
C GLN A 143 -12.54 17.19 -18.34
N TYR A 144 -12.23 16.41 -17.31
CA TYR A 144 -12.23 14.95 -17.39
C TYR A 144 -13.21 14.32 -16.40
N VAL A 145 -13.70 13.14 -16.76
CA VAL A 145 -14.58 12.34 -15.91
C VAL A 145 -13.75 11.69 -14.82
N SER A 146 -14.16 11.89 -13.56
CA SER A 146 -13.46 11.36 -12.39
C SER A 146 -14.23 10.22 -11.71
N VAL A 147 -13.52 9.18 -11.30
CA VAL A 147 -14.03 8.07 -10.48
C VAL A 147 -13.28 8.02 -9.15
N CYS A 148 -14.01 7.87 -8.05
CA CYS A 148 -13.41 7.65 -6.72
C CYS A 148 -12.99 6.19 -6.58
N CYS A 149 -11.73 5.96 -6.18
CA CYS A 149 -11.19 4.63 -5.92
C CYS A 149 -11.53 4.10 -4.52
#